data_AF-A0A932LD92-F1
#
_entry.id   AF-A0A932LD92-F1
#
_cell.length_a   1.000
_cell.length_b   1.000
_cell.length_c   1.000
_cell.angle_alpha   90.00
_cell.angle_beta   90.00
_cell.angle_gamma   90.00
#
_symmetry.space_group_name_H-M   'P 1'
#
loop_
_entity.id
_entity.type
_entity.pdbx_description
1 polymer ?
#
loop_
_entity_poly.entity_id
_entity_poly.type
_entity_poly.pdbx_seq_one_letter_code
_entity_poly.pdbx_strand_id
1 'polypeptide(L)'
;MELPQRDKTDRYTRAGEYRELERSLRRNPRGSELAILLIYAFDFRTRVGPFLFIDMRMIPGGPPAVASALHAAGFQKLRVVLQQWNPNVLPSHSRVDGRRPDVLLVSSMHIHSASAYRLIADAYRLGEERPLILAG
;
A
#
# COMPACT_ATOMS: atom_id res chain seq x y z
N MET A 1 6.87 -13.53 -22.02
CA MET A 1 5.41 -13.34 -22.15
C MET A 1 5.21 -11.84 -22.24
N GLU A 2 4.97 -11.32 -23.44
CA GLU A 2 4.67 -9.89 -23.61
C GLU A 2 3.38 -9.58 -22.85
N LEU A 3 3.41 -8.55 -22.01
CA LEU A 3 2.20 -8.07 -21.37
C LEU A 3 1.23 -7.63 -22.48
N PRO A 4 -0.06 -7.99 -22.42
CA PRO A 4 -1.01 -7.53 -23.42
C PRO A 4 -1.00 -6.01 -23.44
N GLN A 5 -0.95 -5.44 -24.64
CA GLN A 5 -1.11 -4.01 -24.85
C GLN A 5 -2.43 -3.58 -24.19
N ARG A 6 -2.37 -2.58 -23.30
CA ARG A 6 -3.57 -2.05 -22.63
C ARG A 6 -4.57 -1.58 -23.68
N ASP A 7 -5.85 -1.78 -23.40
CA ASP A 7 -6.94 -1.45 -24.31
C ASP A 7 -6.87 0.03 -24.70
N LYS A 8 -7.16 0.35 -25.97
CA LYS A 8 -7.16 1.74 -26.46
C LYS A 8 -8.23 2.59 -25.79
N THR A 9 -9.17 1.95 -25.09
CA THR A 9 -10.23 2.60 -24.31
C THR A 9 -9.82 2.93 -22.87
N ASP A 10 -8.59 2.64 -22.46
CA ASP A 10 -8.10 2.99 -21.12
C ASP A 10 -8.21 4.50 -20.89
N ARG A 11 -8.93 4.89 -19.83
CA ARG A 11 -9.13 6.29 -19.48
C ARG A 11 -7.95 6.76 -18.63
N TYR A 12 -7.01 7.43 -19.27
CA TYR A 12 -5.94 8.13 -18.58
C TYR A 12 -6.49 9.39 -17.91
N THR A 13 -5.97 9.70 -16.72
CA THR A 13 -6.11 11.05 -16.15
C THR A 13 -5.55 12.04 -17.15
N ARG A 14 -6.30 13.09 -17.50
CA ARG A 14 -5.79 14.12 -18.40
C ARG A 14 -4.60 14.82 -17.76
N ALA A 15 -3.73 15.41 -18.59
CA ALA A 15 -2.60 16.17 -18.10
C ALA A 15 -3.08 17.25 -17.10
N GLY A 16 -2.53 17.24 -15.88
CA GLY A 16 -2.90 18.18 -14.82
C GLY A 16 -3.95 17.66 -13.82
N GLU A 17 -4.89 16.81 -14.24
CA GLU A 17 -6.01 16.36 -13.39
C GLU A 17 -5.53 15.62 -12.13
N TYR A 18 -4.45 14.84 -12.24
CA TYR A 18 -3.85 14.16 -11.10
C TYR A 18 -3.36 15.15 -10.02
N ARG A 19 -2.66 16.22 -10.43
CA ARG A 19 -2.18 17.26 -9.50
C ARG A 19 -3.33 18.08 -8.92
N GLU A 20 -4.39 18.30 -9.70
CA GLU A 20 -5.60 18.96 -9.22
C GLU A 20 -6.29 18.13 -8.15
N LEU A 21 -6.35 16.81 -8.33
CA LEU A 21 -6.85 15.88 -7.32
C LEU A 21 -6.01 15.94 -6.05
N GLU A 22 -4.67 15.88 -6.14
CA GLU A 22 -3.78 16.03 -4.98
C GLU A 22 -4.04 17.35 -4.23
N ARG A 23 -4.14 18.47 -4.96
CA ARG A 23 -4.44 19.80 -4.37
C ARG A 23 -5.83 19.87 -3.77
N SER A 24 -6.80 19.17 -4.34
CA SER A 24 -8.16 19.07 -3.82
C SER A 24 -8.16 18.31 -2.49
N LEU A 25 -7.53 17.14 -2.45
CA LEU A 25 -7.41 16.33 -1.24
C LEU A 25 -6.65 17.06 -0.13
N ARG A 26 -5.58 17.79 -0.47
CA ARG A 26 -4.79 18.57 0.49
C ARG A 26 -5.58 19.67 1.19
N ARG A 27 -6.64 20.20 0.56
CA ARG A 27 -7.51 21.21 1.17
C ARG A 27 -8.38 20.65 2.30
N ASN A 28 -8.49 19.34 2.41
CA ASN A 28 -9.21 18.70 3.51
C ASN A 28 -8.27 18.50 4.72
N PRO A 29 -8.44 19.24 5.83
CA PRO A 29 -7.56 19.14 6.98
C PRO A 29 -7.59 17.76 7.65
N ARG A 30 -8.65 16.97 7.47
CA ARG A 30 -8.71 15.60 8.02
C ARG A 30 -7.65 14.68 7.42
N GLY A 31 -7.16 14.97 6.21
CA GLY A 31 -6.16 14.14 5.55
C GLY A 31 -4.85 14.03 6.35
N SER A 32 -4.40 15.12 6.98
CA SER A 32 -3.18 15.12 7.79
C SER A 32 -3.35 14.41 9.14
N GLU A 33 -4.59 14.20 9.58
CA GLU A 33 -4.91 13.56 10.85
C GLU A 33 -4.96 12.04 10.77
N LEU A 34 -5.28 11.48 9.59
CA LEU A 34 -5.47 10.06 9.34
C LEU A 34 -4.14 9.28 9.44
N ALA A 35 -4.13 8.29 10.31
CA ALA A 35 -3.06 7.31 10.43
C ALA A 35 -3.17 6.27 9.30
N ILE A 36 -2.26 6.32 8.33
CA ILE A 36 -2.23 5.39 7.19
C ILE A 36 -1.06 4.43 7.34
N LEU A 37 -1.37 3.13 7.28
CA LEU A 37 -0.39 2.05 7.21
C LEU A 37 -0.45 1.40 5.83
N LEU A 38 0.65 1.49 5.07
CA LEU A 38 0.83 0.80 3.79
C LEU A 38 1.75 -0.39 4.01
N ILE A 39 1.27 -1.61 3.76
CA ILE A 39 2.07 -2.83 3.84
C ILE A 39 2.18 -3.46 2.45
N TYR A 40 3.40 -3.63 1.97
CA TYR A 40 3.69 -4.52 0.85
C TYR A 40 3.76 -5.96 1.38
N ALA A 41 2.74 -6.75 1.01
CA ALA A 41 2.64 -8.16 1.36
C ALA A 41 3.65 -8.97 0.55
N PHE A 42 4.45 -9.77 1.25
CA PHE A 42 5.49 -10.56 0.63
C PHE A 42 5.49 -11.98 1.20
N ASP A 43 5.76 -12.97 0.34
CA ASP A 43 5.94 -14.36 0.74
C ASP A 43 7.23 -14.91 0.10
N PHE A 44 8.21 -15.22 0.94
CA PHE A 44 9.49 -15.76 0.50
C PHE A 44 9.39 -17.12 -0.20
N ARG A 45 8.34 -17.88 0.10
CA ARG A 45 8.09 -19.22 -0.49
C ARG A 45 7.63 -19.13 -1.94
N THR A 46 7.20 -17.95 -2.37
CA THR A 46 6.69 -17.72 -3.72
C THR A 46 7.72 -17.01 -4.60
N ARG A 47 8.98 -16.91 -4.15
CA ARG A 47 10.06 -16.41 -4.99
C ARG A 47 10.28 -17.36 -6.16
N VAL A 48 10.48 -16.78 -7.34
CA VAL A 48 10.73 -17.51 -8.58
C VAL A 48 12.00 -17.00 -9.24
N GLY A 49 12.75 -17.90 -9.87
CA GLY A 49 13.84 -17.52 -10.76
C GLY A 49 13.32 -16.76 -11.99
N PRO A 50 14.09 -15.83 -12.59
CA PRO A 50 15.46 -15.46 -12.24
C PRO A 50 15.57 -14.41 -11.11
N PHE A 51 14.47 -14.04 -10.45
CA PHE A 51 14.42 -12.90 -9.53
C PHE A 51 14.75 -13.23 -8.06
N LEU A 52 15.29 -14.42 -7.80
CA LEU A 52 15.72 -14.82 -6.46
C LEU A 52 16.72 -13.80 -5.89
N PHE A 53 16.45 -13.33 -4.67
CA PHE A 53 17.25 -12.35 -3.92
C PHE A 53 17.23 -10.91 -4.47
N ILE A 54 16.62 -10.65 -5.62
CA ILE A 54 16.46 -9.27 -6.12
C ILE A 54 15.57 -8.47 -5.18
N ASP A 55 14.56 -9.11 -4.60
CA ASP A 55 13.68 -8.52 -3.58
C ASP A 55 14.42 -8.01 -2.33
N MET A 56 15.60 -8.58 -2.03
CA MET A 56 16.42 -8.12 -0.91
C MET A 56 17.27 -6.89 -1.25
N ARG A 57 17.50 -6.62 -2.54
CA ARG A 57 18.40 -5.56 -3.02
C ARG A 57 17.67 -4.42 -3.74
N MET A 58 16.42 -4.63 -4.12
CA MET A 58 15.62 -3.68 -4.88
C MET A 58 14.35 -3.31 -4.11
N ILE A 59 14.10 -2.01 -3.99
CA ILE A 59 12.84 -1.50 -3.44
C ILE A 59 11.76 -1.68 -4.51
N PRO A 60 10.61 -2.33 -4.21
CA PRO A 60 9.49 -2.38 -5.15
C PRO A 60 8.97 -0.98 -5.41
N GLY A 61 8.74 -0.61 -6.68
CA GLY A 61 8.35 0.75 -7.05
C GLY A 61 6.93 1.16 -6.61
N GLY A 62 6.01 0.19 -6.48
CA GLY A 62 4.61 0.44 -6.17
C GLY A 62 4.38 1.13 -4.82
N PRO A 63 4.82 0.54 -3.69
CA PRO A 63 4.56 1.10 -2.37
C PRO A 63 5.12 2.53 -2.17
N PRO A 64 6.38 2.86 -2.56
CA PRO A 64 6.89 4.22 -2.51
C PRO A 64 6.11 5.20 -3.40
N ALA A 65 5.64 4.77 -4.58
CA ALA A 65 4.87 5.63 -5.46
C ALA A 65 3.52 6.02 -4.84
N VAL A 66 2.79 5.05 -4.28
CA VAL A 66 1.54 5.30 -3.54
C VAL A 66 1.80 6.19 -2.33
N ALA A 67 2.88 5.93 -1.60
CA ALA A 67 3.25 6.73 -0.44
C ALA A 67 3.56 8.19 -0.81
N SER A 68 4.30 8.40 -1.90
CA SER A 68 4.60 9.73 -2.43
C SER A 68 3.33 10.47 -2.85
N ALA A 69 2.39 9.79 -3.50
CA ALA A 69 1.10 10.35 -3.90
C ALA A 69 0.27 10.81 -2.70
N LEU A 70 0.16 9.97 -1.67
CA LEU A 70 -0.54 10.31 -0.43
C LEU A 70 0.12 11.49 0.28
N HIS A 71 1.46 11.49 0.37
CA HIS A 71 2.17 12.60 0.95
C HIS A 71 1.94 13.91 0.19
N ALA A 72 1.98 13.86 -1.15
CA ALA A 72 1.65 15.00 -2.01
C ALA A 72 0.20 15.46 -1.85
N ALA A 73 -0.74 14.55 -1.61
CA ALA A 73 -2.13 14.87 -1.29
C ALA A 73 -2.35 15.38 0.16
N GLY A 74 -1.31 15.49 0.98
CA GLY A 74 -1.39 16.07 2.33
C GLY A 74 -1.56 15.08 3.49
N PHE A 75 -1.48 13.76 3.23
CA PHE A 75 -1.51 12.74 4.27
C PHE A 75 -0.11 12.60 4.90
N GLN A 76 0.04 13.05 6.14
CA GLN A 76 1.35 13.16 6.79
C GLN A 76 1.68 12.00 7.73
N LYS A 77 0.67 11.40 8.36
CA LYS A 77 0.84 10.26 9.27
C LYS A 77 0.82 8.96 8.48
N LEU A 78 1.89 8.74 7.71
CA LEU A 78 2.01 7.62 6.80
C LEU A 78 3.20 6.73 7.19
N ARG A 79 2.98 5.43 7.29
CA ARG A 79 4.05 4.43 7.45
C ARG A 79 3.99 3.41 6.33
N VAL A 80 5.14 3.17 5.71
CA VAL A 80 5.31 2.16 4.66
C VAL A 80 6.12 1.01 5.23
N VAL A 81 5.59 -0.20 5.11
CA VAL A 81 6.21 -1.43 5.58
C VAL A 81 6.38 -2.36 4.40
N LEU A 82 7.61 -2.85 4.20
CA LEU A 82 7.93 -3.84 3.20
C LEU A 82 8.19 -5.17 3.89
N GLN A 83 7.30 -6.16 3.73
CA GLN A 83 7.45 -7.45 4.44
C GLN A 83 8.66 -8.27 3.99
N GLN A 84 9.24 -7.95 2.82
CA GLN A 84 10.54 -8.48 2.41
C GLN A 84 11.67 -8.13 3.40
N TRP A 85 11.52 -7.04 4.17
CA TRP A 85 12.49 -6.63 5.19
C TRP A 85 11.91 -6.62 6.61
N ASN A 86 10.59 -6.61 6.75
CA ASN A 86 9.89 -6.58 8.03
C ASN A 86 8.73 -7.61 8.05
N PRO A 87 9.03 -8.92 8.05
CA PRO A 87 8.04 -9.97 7.80
C PRO A 87 6.98 -10.13 8.90
N ASN A 88 7.30 -9.69 10.12
CA ASN A 88 6.48 -9.92 11.31
C ASN A 88 5.54 -8.75 11.65
N VAL A 89 5.51 -7.71 10.83
CA VAL A 89 4.59 -6.58 11.06
C VAL A 89 3.16 -7.01 10.71
N LEU A 90 2.28 -6.81 11.68
CA LEU A 90 0.85 -7.10 11.59
C LEU A 90 0.03 -5.82 11.80
N PRO A 91 -1.01 -5.56 10.97
CA PRO A 91 -1.88 -4.41 11.14
C PRO A 91 -2.48 -4.27 12.55
N SER A 92 -2.91 -5.38 13.15
CA SER A 92 -3.55 -5.42 14.48
C SER A 92 -2.66 -4.87 15.60
N HIS A 93 -1.36 -5.09 15.50
CA HIS A 93 -0.37 -4.64 16.48
C HIS A 93 0.31 -3.32 16.10
N SER A 94 0.11 -2.86 14.86
CA SER A 94 0.79 -1.68 14.34
C SER A 94 0.23 -0.40 14.95
N ARG A 95 1.11 0.59 15.11
CA ARG A 95 0.74 1.95 15.50
C ARG A 95 1.45 2.95 14.60
N VAL A 96 0.71 3.97 14.16
CA VAL A 96 1.24 5.15 13.47
C VAL A 96 1.07 6.32 14.43
N ASP A 97 2.20 6.88 14.87
CA ASP A 97 2.26 7.94 15.88
C ASP A 97 1.46 7.60 17.15
N GLY A 98 1.65 6.38 17.65
CA GLY A 98 1.02 5.87 18.86
C GLY A 98 -0.45 5.45 18.71
N ARG A 99 -1.07 5.68 17.55
CA ARG A 99 -2.48 5.35 17.28
C ARG A 99 -2.62 4.15 16.35
N ARG A 100 -3.73 3.44 16.45
CA ARG A 100 -4.08 2.41 15.46
C ARG A 100 -4.26 3.05 14.08
N PRO A 101 -3.96 2.34 12.98
CA PRO A 101 -4.23 2.85 11.64
C PRO A 101 -5.74 3.10 11.44
N ASP A 102 -6.09 4.24 10.85
CA ASP A 102 -7.43 4.51 10.34
C ASP A 102 -7.63 3.87 8.96
N VAL A 103 -6.53 3.77 8.19
CA VAL A 103 -6.50 3.18 6.86
C VAL A 103 -5.36 2.18 6.76
N LEU A 104 -5.69 0.99 6.26
CA LEU A 104 -4.73 -0.04 5.90
C LEU A 104 -4.74 -0.19 4.37
N LEU A 105 -3.59 0.06 3.76
CA LEU A 105 -3.34 -0.20 2.36
C LEU A 105 -2.48 -1.46 2.25
N VAL A 106 -2.98 -2.49 1.57
CA VAL A 106 -2.25 -3.72 1.31
C VAL A 106 -1.86 -3.73 -0.16
N SER A 107 -0.56 -3.61 -0.45
CA SER A 107 -0.04 -3.78 -1.80
C SER A 107 0.51 -5.19 -1.96
N SER A 108 0.21 -5.88 -3.05
CA SER A 108 0.75 -7.21 -3.29
C SER A 108 0.89 -7.52 -4.77
N MET A 109 1.95 -8.24 -5.14
CA MET A 109 1.89 -9.01 -6.38
C MET A 109 0.92 -10.18 -6.20
N HIS A 110 0.25 -10.61 -7.27
CA HIS A 110 -0.70 -11.73 -7.19
C HIS A 110 -0.06 -13.00 -6.63
N ILE A 111 1.23 -13.23 -6.91
CA ILE A 111 1.96 -14.40 -6.41
C ILE A 111 2.10 -14.42 -4.87
N HIS A 112 1.96 -13.28 -4.19
CA HIS A 112 2.00 -13.16 -2.72
C HIS A 112 0.59 -13.07 -2.08
N SER A 113 -0.48 -13.40 -2.82
CA SER A 113 -1.87 -13.21 -2.39
C SER A 113 -2.18 -13.82 -1.02
N ALA A 114 -1.65 -14.99 -0.71
CA ALA A 114 -1.82 -15.61 0.61
C ALA A 114 -1.31 -14.73 1.76
N SER A 115 -0.17 -14.03 1.56
CA SER A 115 0.36 -13.08 2.55
C SER A 115 -0.53 -11.84 2.67
N ALA A 116 -1.08 -11.35 1.54
CA ALA A 116 -2.04 -10.24 1.55
C ALA A 116 -3.32 -10.60 2.31
N TYR A 117 -3.93 -11.76 2.02
CA TYR A 117 -5.11 -12.24 2.74
C TYR A 117 -4.86 -12.43 4.24
N ARG A 118 -3.65 -12.88 4.63
CA ARG A 118 -3.27 -12.97 6.05
C ARG A 118 -3.30 -11.59 6.74
N LEU A 119 -2.82 -10.54 6.09
CA LEU A 119 -2.86 -9.18 6.64
C LEU A 119 -4.29 -8.64 6.73
N ILE A 120 -5.11 -8.89 5.71
CA ILE A 120 -6.53 -8.49 5.71
C ILE A 120 -7.26 -9.21 6.85
N ALA A 121 -7.07 -10.52 6.98
CA ALA A 121 -7.67 -11.31 8.05
C ALA A 121 -7.22 -10.86 9.44
N ASP A 122 -5.94 -10.51 9.61
CA ASP A 122 -5.42 -9.95 10.85
C ASP A 122 -6.08 -8.62 11.22
N ALA A 123 -6.18 -7.69 10.26
CA ALA A 123 -6.87 -6.41 10.47
C ALA A 123 -8.37 -6.59 10.74
N TYR A 124 -9.00 -7.57 10.07
CA TYR A 124 -10.44 -7.83 10.21
C TYR A 124 -10.82 -8.31 11.62
N ARG A 125 -9.90 -8.99 12.35
CA ARG A 125 -10.12 -9.43 13.74
C ARG A 125 -10.32 -8.29 14.73
N LEU A 126 -9.97 -7.05 14.35
CA LEU A 126 -10.20 -5.87 15.19
C LEU A 126 -11.69 -5.48 15.29
N GLY A 127 -12.60 -6.14 14.55
CA GLY A 127 -14.03 -5.90 14.65
C GLY A 127 -14.40 -4.49 14.21
N GLU A 128 -15.09 -3.74 15.07
CA GLU A 128 -15.46 -2.33 14.80
C GLU A 128 -14.26 -1.39 14.77
N GLU A 129 -13.15 -1.74 15.44
CA GLU A 129 -11.92 -0.95 15.45
C GLU A 129 -11.02 -1.21 14.23
N ARG A 130 -11.52 -1.94 13.22
CA ARG A 130 -10.74 -2.24 12.00
C ARG A 130 -10.54 -0.96 11.17
N PRO A 131 -9.36 -0.79 10.55
CA PRO A 131 -9.15 0.29 9.60
C PRO A 131 -10.05 0.12 8.36
N LEU A 132 -10.19 1.19 7.57
CA LEU A 132 -10.58 1.04 6.17
C LEU A 132 -9.49 0.25 5.44
N ILE A 133 -9.85 -0.92 4.91
CA ILE A 133 -8.91 -1.81 4.21
C ILE A 133 -9.05 -1.61 2.70
N LEU A 134 -7.97 -1.23 2.02
CA LEU A 134 -7.87 -1.21 0.56
C LEU A 134 -6.72 -2.13 0.14
N ALA A 135 -6.95 -2.96 -0.88
CA ALA A 135 -5.95 -3.90 -1.39
C ALA A 135 -5.80 -3.76 -2.91
N GLY A 136 -4.56 -3.85 -3.41
CA GLY A 136 -4.23 -3.72 -4.83
C GLY A 136 -2.84 -4.22 -5.20
#